data_AF-A0A1W5XVL8-F1
#
_entry.id   AF-A0A1W5XVL8-F1
#
_cell.length_a   1.000
_cell.length_b   1.000
_cell.length_c   1.000
_cell.angle_alpha   90.00
_cell.angle_beta   90.00
_cell.angle_gamma   90.00
#
_symmetry.space_group_name_H-M   'P 1'
#
loop_
_entity.id
_entity.type
_entity.pdbx_description
1 polymer ?
#
loop_
_entity_poly.entity_id
_entity_poly.type
_entity_poly.pdbx_seq_one_letter_code
_entity_poly.pdbx_strand_id
1 'polypeptide(L)'
;MSRRPFSAGHPEGHRDGHPHPHPLVTSDGPGFRADDLVQAAMDWHFGPDTGSRFWLEKARTFSFDPRKDITTLADLALLPDVTDEIRTVPVGDLVPKGLAGAGPMRVFETGGTTGRPRRIVDFHEFRRQAGWWSSFLDREQVPQGGNWLLIAPTGPHAVGHVLRELTSLRSAVPLHIDLDPRWVKELMRTGRNKEAQHYIEHLVSQTMDLLTTQTVDVMFCTPPLLEVLAQSPRAVELINRSVHTILWSGASMDRDTRDILRHDVFPRVKLRGAYGNTITGVSPEYVPTAADAPADGSYDDGSAVFVPCYTGFLMEIVDPAAGRGAVPYGARGRVLAHTLTRETLLPNNLERDLATRVAPVPGHPADAVADVAPYAEAEGEIIEGVY
;
A
#
# COMPACT_ATOMS: atom_id res chain seq x y z
N MET A 1 35.06 -24.90 4.30
CA MET A 1 35.42 -23.69 5.08
C MET A 1 34.15 -23.20 5.76
N SER A 2 34.05 -23.40 7.07
CA SER A 2 32.89 -23.03 7.89
C SER A 2 32.81 -21.50 7.99
N ARG A 3 31.76 -20.89 7.42
CA ARG A 3 31.49 -19.46 7.54
C ARG A 3 30.66 -19.24 8.80
N ARG A 4 31.19 -18.48 9.76
CA ARG A 4 30.47 -18.05 10.96
C ARG A 4 29.31 -17.13 10.55
N PRO A 5 28.12 -17.24 11.16
CA PRO A 5 27.07 -16.26 10.97
C PRO A 5 27.50 -14.91 11.57
N PHE A 6 27.14 -13.82 10.88
CA PHE A 6 27.32 -12.46 11.36
C PHE A 6 26.45 -12.27 12.62
N SER A 7 27.07 -12.11 13.78
CA SER A 7 26.37 -11.68 14.99
C SER A 7 26.17 -10.17 14.87
N ALA A 8 24.98 -9.76 14.45
CA ALA A 8 24.53 -8.39 14.64
C ALA A 8 24.28 -8.20 16.14
N GLY A 9 25.15 -7.46 16.81
CA GLY A 9 24.87 -6.96 18.15
C GLY A 9 23.56 -6.17 18.11
N HIS A 10 22.70 -6.38 19.10
CA HIS A 10 21.51 -5.55 19.30
C HIS A 10 21.95 -4.08 19.37
N PRO A 11 21.49 -3.18 18.48
CA PRO A 11 21.57 -1.77 18.76
C PRO A 11 20.51 -1.48 19.82
N GLU A 12 20.95 -0.99 20.98
CA GLU A 12 20.07 -0.31 21.93
C GLU A 12 19.27 0.75 21.16
N GLY A 13 17.96 0.77 21.41
CA GLY A 13 17.00 1.50 20.59
C GLY A 13 17.38 2.95 20.37
N HIS A 14 17.50 3.32 19.09
CA HIS A 14 17.43 4.70 18.65
C HIS A 14 16.09 5.28 19.10
N ARG A 15 16.08 5.99 20.22
CA ARG A 15 15.01 6.91 20.57
C ARG A 15 15.23 8.17 19.75
N ASP A 16 14.66 8.20 18.55
CA ASP A 16 14.54 9.43 17.79
C ASP A 16 13.70 10.41 18.64
N GLY A 17 14.36 11.42 19.20
CA GLY A 17 13.78 12.39 20.14
C GLY A 17 12.86 13.43 19.49
N HIS A 18 12.33 13.14 18.29
CA HIS A 18 11.34 14.00 17.65
C HIS A 18 9.95 13.45 17.95
N PRO A 19 9.01 14.27 18.47
CA PRO A 19 7.63 13.83 18.64
C PRO A 19 7.06 13.48 17.27
N HIS A 20 6.91 12.18 17.00
CA HIS A 20 6.23 11.71 15.80
C HIS A 20 4.78 12.23 15.86
N PRO A 21 4.26 12.87 14.80
CA PRO A 21 2.86 13.26 14.77
C PRO A 21 2.02 11.99 14.93
N HIS A 22 1.29 11.92 16.03
CA HIS A 22 0.37 10.83 16.34
C HIS A 22 -0.73 10.73 15.26
N PRO A 23 -1.40 9.58 15.08
CA PRO A 23 -2.60 9.52 14.24
C PRO A 23 -3.67 10.53 14.69
N LEU A 24 -4.65 10.82 13.82
CA LEU A 24 -5.78 11.71 14.17
C LEU A 24 -6.59 11.17 15.34
N VAL A 25 -6.71 9.84 15.44
CA VAL A 25 -7.34 9.13 16.54
C VAL A 25 -6.37 8.14 17.15
N THR A 26 -6.44 7.97 18.47
CA THR A 26 -5.66 6.97 19.20
C THR A 26 -6.47 5.70 19.48
N SER A 27 -7.77 5.70 19.17
CA SER A 27 -8.61 4.51 19.29
C SER A 27 -8.23 3.47 18.24
N ASP A 28 -8.13 2.22 18.67
CA ASP A 28 -7.78 1.07 17.84
C ASP A 28 -8.63 -0.14 18.23
N GLY A 29 -8.54 -1.20 17.41
CA GLY A 29 -9.22 -2.47 17.65
C GLY A 29 -10.73 -2.28 17.93
N PRO A 30 -11.28 -2.94 18.97
CA PRO A 30 -12.70 -2.82 19.31
C PRO A 30 -13.17 -1.40 19.69
N GLY A 31 -12.25 -0.50 20.06
CA GLY A 31 -12.57 0.88 20.45
C GLY A 31 -12.62 1.86 19.29
N PHE A 32 -12.15 1.47 18.11
CA PHE A 32 -12.15 2.33 16.93
C PHE A 32 -13.56 2.52 16.37
N ARG A 33 -13.84 3.75 15.92
CA ARG A 33 -15.05 4.10 15.16
C ARG A 33 -14.65 4.96 13.97
N ALA A 34 -15.13 4.62 12.78
CA ALA A 34 -14.84 5.39 11.57
C ALA A 34 -15.31 6.85 11.69
N ASP A 35 -16.48 7.07 12.32
CA ASP A 35 -17.05 8.39 12.52
C ASP A 35 -16.18 9.30 13.40
N ASP A 36 -15.50 8.74 14.42
CA ASP A 36 -14.56 9.49 15.27
C ASP A 36 -13.35 9.97 14.45
N LEU A 37 -12.85 9.11 13.55
CA LEU A 37 -11.77 9.48 12.63
C LEU A 37 -12.22 10.57 11.65
N VAL A 38 -13.44 10.47 11.12
CA VAL A 38 -14.01 11.50 10.23
C VAL A 38 -14.10 12.84 10.94
N GLN A 39 -14.69 12.89 12.14
CA GLN A 39 -14.81 14.12 12.92
C GLN A 39 -13.43 14.73 13.22
N ALA A 40 -12.48 13.92 13.67
CA ALA A 40 -11.11 14.37 13.93
C ALA A 40 -10.42 14.91 12.65
N ALA A 41 -10.64 14.27 11.50
CA ALA A 41 -10.12 14.73 10.21
C ALA A 41 -10.74 16.07 9.79
N MET A 42 -12.04 16.25 9.98
CA MET A 42 -12.72 17.51 9.64
C MET A 42 -12.21 18.66 10.52
N ASP A 43 -12.14 18.43 11.84
CA ASP A 43 -11.62 19.43 12.78
C ASP A 43 -10.17 19.82 12.46
N TRP A 44 -9.33 18.84 12.12
CA TRP A 44 -7.93 19.07 11.79
C TRP A 44 -7.75 19.82 10.46
N HIS A 45 -8.34 19.34 9.37
CA HIS A 45 -8.07 19.85 8.02
C HIS A 45 -8.82 21.14 7.69
N PHE A 46 -9.92 21.42 8.39
CA PHE A 46 -10.69 22.66 8.23
C PHE A 46 -10.54 23.63 9.41
N GLY A 47 -9.73 23.29 10.41
CA GLY A 47 -9.34 24.20 11.49
C GLY A 47 -8.45 25.33 10.95
N PRO A 48 -8.72 26.62 11.27
CA PRO A 48 -7.98 27.75 10.70
C PRO A 48 -6.48 27.75 11.03
N ASP A 49 -6.11 27.18 12.18
CA ASP A 49 -4.74 27.09 12.69
C ASP A 49 -4.03 25.78 12.32
N THR A 50 -4.78 24.76 11.88
CA THR A 50 -4.26 23.40 11.65
C THR A 50 -4.30 22.97 10.19
N GLY A 51 -5.33 23.38 9.45
CA GLY A 51 -5.61 22.94 8.09
C GLY A 51 -4.57 23.38 7.06
N SER A 52 -4.57 22.71 5.91
CA SER A 52 -3.74 23.10 4.77
C SER A 52 -4.35 24.29 4.05
N ARG A 53 -3.51 25.11 3.39
CA ARG A 53 -4.03 26.25 2.62
C ARG A 53 -5.01 25.78 1.53
N PHE A 54 -4.72 24.66 0.89
CA PHE A 54 -5.60 24.05 -0.11
C PHE A 54 -7.01 23.81 0.43
N TRP A 55 -7.15 23.09 1.55
CA TRP A 55 -8.47 22.78 2.11
C TRP A 55 -9.17 24.00 2.69
N LEU A 56 -8.43 24.91 3.33
CA LEU A 56 -8.99 26.14 3.89
C LEU A 56 -9.55 27.10 2.82
N GLU A 57 -8.89 27.20 1.66
CA GLU A 57 -9.40 27.97 0.53
C GLU A 57 -10.58 27.26 -0.15
N LYS A 58 -10.52 25.93 -0.32
CA LYS A 58 -11.61 25.16 -0.91
C LYS A 58 -12.88 25.21 -0.07
N ALA A 59 -12.76 25.20 1.26
CA ALA A 59 -13.89 25.31 2.19
C ALA A 59 -14.72 26.58 1.98
N ARG A 60 -14.11 27.68 1.51
CA ARG A 60 -14.82 28.93 1.21
C ARG A 60 -15.80 28.81 0.04
N THR A 61 -15.65 27.77 -0.79
CA THR A 61 -16.55 27.50 -1.92
C THR A 61 -17.73 26.61 -1.54
N PHE A 62 -17.72 26.01 -0.35
CA PHE A 62 -18.79 25.11 0.10
C PHE A 62 -19.98 25.89 0.65
N SER A 63 -21.18 25.36 0.43
CA SER A 63 -22.42 25.87 1.02
C SER A 63 -22.71 25.29 2.42
N PHE A 64 -21.77 24.52 2.98
CA PHE A 64 -21.85 23.80 4.25
C PHE A 64 -20.54 23.99 5.03
N ASP A 65 -20.56 23.74 6.34
CA ASP A 65 -19.40 23.76 7.23
C ASP A 65 -18.90 22.33 7.46
N PRO A 66 -17.75 21.93 6.88
CA PRO A 66 -17.25 20.55 7.01
C PRO A 66 -17.10 20.08 8.46
N ARG A 67 -16.85 20.97 9.42
CA ARG A 67 -16.69 20.59 10.84
C ARG A 67 -18.01 20.35 11.57
N LYS A 68 -19.13 20.78 10.99
CA LYS A 68 -20.48 20.63 11.58
C LYS A 68 -21.33 19.65 10.82
N ASP A 69 -21.24 19.68 9.49
CA ASP A 69 -22.14 18.96 8.61
C ASP A 69 -21.57 17.58 8.20
N ILE A 70 -20.31 17.28 8.53
CA ILE A 70 -19.67 15.99 8.26
C ILE A 70 -19.29 15.34 9.59
N THR A 71 -20.09 14.37 10.03
CA THR A 71 -19.92 13.69 11.32
C THR A 71 -19.76 12.18 11.21
N THR A 72 -20.13 11.60 10.06
CA THR A 72 -20.08 10.18 9.80
C THR A 72 -19.32 9.85 8.52
N LEU A 73 -18.92 8.58 8.36
CA LEU A 73 -18.32 8.09 7.11
C LEU A 73 -19.20 8.40 5.88
N ALA A 74 -20.52 8.26 6.01
CA ALA A 74 -21.46 8.55 4.93
C ALA A 74 -21.49 10.04 4.56
N ASP A 75 -21.32 10.94 5.53
CA ASP A 75 -21.32 12.38 5.29
C ASP A 75 -20.10 12.86 4.49
N LEU A 76 -19.02 12.08 4.43
CA LEU A 76 -17.89 12.36 3.52
C LEU A 76 -18.37 12.54 2.08
N ALA A 77 -19.54 11.99 1.72
CA ALA A 77 -20.12 12.18 0.42
C ALA A 77 -20.35 13.67 0.03
N LEU A 78 -20.45 14.57 1.01
CA LEU A 78 -20.53 16.02 0.78
C LEU A 78 -19.24 16.62 0.21
N LEU A 79 -18.07 16.00 0.49
CA LEU A 79 -16.79 16.47 -0.04
C LEU A 79 -16.57 16.03 -1.50
N PRO A 80 -15.95 16.88 -2.32
CA PRO A 80 -15.56 16.49 -3.67
C PRO A 80 -14.37 15.53 -3.65
N ASP A 81 -14.26 14.67 -4.67
CA ASP A 81 -12.98 14.05 -5.02
C ASP A 81 -12.07 15.13 -5.62
N VAL A 82 -10.94 15.39 -4.95
CA VAL A 82 -9.97 16.42 -5.34
C VAL A 82 -8.69 15.84 -5.92
N THR A 83 -8.65 14.52 -6.13
CA THR A 83 -7.41 13.82 -6.45
C THR A 83 -6.81 14.21 -7.80
N ASP A 84 -7.61 14.71 -8.76
CA ASP A 84 -7.08 15.30 -9.99
C ASP A 84 -6.62 16.75 -9.83
N GLU A 85 -7.20 17.52 -8.91
CA GLU A 85 -6.78 18.90 -8.62
C GLU A 85 -5.34 18.92 -8.09
N ILE A 86 -4.97 17.98 -7.22
CA ILE A 86 -3.64 17.92 -6.59
C ILE A 86 -2.48 17.61 -7.55
N ARG A 87 -2.75 17.37 -8.85
CA ARG A 87 -1.70 17.25 -9.88
C ARG A 87 -0.97 18.57 -10.12
N THR A 88 -1.65 19.70 -9.92
CA THR A 88 -1.14 21.05 -10.24
C THR A 88 -0.99 21.95 -9.01
N VAL A 89 -1.61 21.60 -7.88
CA VAL A 89 -1.47 22.36 -6.63
C VAL A 89 0.00 22.37 -6.17
N PRO A 90 0.55 23.54 -5.79
CA PRO A 90 1.86 23.61 -5.17
C PRO A 90 1.91 22.75 -3.90
N VAL A 91 2.92 21.89 -3.77
CA VAL A 91 3.02 20.95 -2.64
C VAL A 91 2.95 21.66 -1.28
N GLY A 92 3.55 22.86 -1.17
CA GLY A 92 3.49 23.65 0.06
C GLY A 92 2.07 24.06 0.49
N ASP A 93 1.14 24.21 -0.46
CA ASP A 93 -0.26 24.53 -0.15
C ASP A 93 -1.05 23.28 0.32
N LEU A 94 -0.53 22.07 0.09
CA LEU A 94 -1.08 20.82 0.61
C LEU A 94 -0.68 20.55 2.07
N VAL A 95 0.36 21.21 2.58
CA VAL A 95 0.89 21.01 3.94
C VAL A 95 -0.07 21.62 4.98
N PRO A 96 -0.60 20.82 5.92
CA PRO A 96 -1.35 21.34 7.06
C PRO A 96 -0.48 22.25 7.93
N LYS A 97 -0.97 23.45 8.27
CA LYS A 97 -0.25 24.41 9.15
C LYS A 97 0.12 23.78 10.49
N GLY A 98 -0.72 22.89 11.01
CA GLY A 98 -0.50 22.20 12.27
C GLY A 98 0.68 21.21 12.25
N LEU A 99 1.29 20.97 11.08
CA LEU A 99 2.52 20.18 10.94
C LEU A 99 3.78 21.06 10.79
N ALA A 100 3.68 22.37 10.99
CA ALA A 100 4.84 23.25 11.01
C ALA A 100 5.88 22.75 12.02
N GLY A 101 7.10 22.47 11.55
CA GLY A 101 8.19 21.96 12.38
C GLY A 101 8.12 20.47 12.73
N ALA A 102 7.20 19.68 12.17
CA ALA A 102 7.03 18.24 12.45
C ALA A 102 8.17 17.34 11.93
N GLY A 103 9.18 17.90 11.27
CA GLY A 103 10.33 17.18 10.73
C GLY A 103 10.47 17.36 9.22
N PRO A 104 11.32 16.54 8.57
CA PRO A 104 11.55 16.67 7.14
C PRO A 104 10.31 16.24 6.37
N MET A 105 9.76 17.16 5.58
CA MET A 105 8.71 16.87 4.62
C MET A 105 9.29 16.10 3.43
N ARG A 106 8.54 15.13 2.94
CA ARG A 106 8.79 14.38 1.71
C ARG A 106 7.63 14.56 0.75
N VAL A 107 7.89 14.27 -0.52
CA VAL A 107 6.87 14.30 -1.58
C VAL A 107 6.91 12.99 -2.32
N PHE A 108 5.76 12.36 -2.44
CA PHE A 108 5.59 11.16 -3.25
C PHE A 108 4.61 11.40 -4.38
N GLU A 109 4.83 10.69 -5.48
CA GLU A 109 4.05 10.81 -6.68
C GLU A 109 3.37 9.48 -7.02
N THR A 110 2.13 9.56 -7.52
CA THR A 110 1.48 8.40 -8.12
C THR A 110 2.20 7.97 -9.41
N GLY A 111 1.88 6.77 -9.90
CA GLY A 111 2.51 6.20 -11.09
C GLY A 111 2.22 6.92 -12.42
N GLY A 112 1.37 7.95 -12.45
CA GLY A 112 1.11 8.77 -13.64
C GLY A 112 0.35 8.08 -14.78
N THR A 113 -0.31 6.94 -14.52
CA THR A 113 -0.96 6.15 -15.58
C THR A 113 -2.07 6.92 -16.31
N THR A 114 -2.79 7.81 -15.61
CA THR A 114 -3.89 8.62 -16.18
C THR A 114 -3.47 10.06 -16.49
N GLY A 115 -2.18 10.32 -16.69
CA GLY A 115 -1.62 11.64 -16.94
C GLY A 115 -0.66 12.11 -15.84
N ARG A 116 -0.49 13.43 -15.69
CA ARG A 116 0.52 14.02 -14.79
C ARG A 116 0.43 13.45 -13.37
N PRO A 117 1.50 12.88 -12.77
CA PRO A 117 1.43 12.30 -11.44
C PRO A 117 0.79 13.22 -10.39
N ARG A 118 -0.02 12.62 -9.50
CA ARG A 118 -0.60 13.28 -8.31
C ARG A 118 0.48 13.35 -7.23
N ARG A 119 0.58 14.46 -6.49
CA ARG A 119 1.57 14.64 -5.42
C ARG A 119 0.91 14.61 -4.05
N ILE A 120 1.53 13.90 -3.13
CA ILE A 120 1.16 13.92 -1.72
C ILE A 120 2.37 14.27 -0.87
N VAL A 121 2.11 14.82 0.31
CA VAL A 121 3.11 15.12 1.33
C VAL A 121 3.17 14.00 2.34
N ASP A 122 4.38 13.69 2.79
CA ASP A 122 4.63 12.74 3.88
C ASP A 122 5.60 13.35 4.90
N PHE A 123 5.35 13.13 6.18
CA PHE A 123 6.29 13.40 7.26
C PHE A 123 6.63 12.10 8.00
N HIS A 124 5.61 11.35 8.42
CA HIS A 124 5.75 10.09 9.18
C HIS A 124 4.69 9.05 8.82
N GLU A 125 3.68 9.38 8.00
CA GLU A 125 2.57 8.50 7.69
C GLU A 125 3.04 7.18 7.03
N PHE A 126 3.98 7.22 6.09
CA PHE A 126 4.49 5.98 5.48
C PHE A 126 5.35 5.14 6.43
N ARG A 127 6.00 5.75 7.45
CA ARG A 127 6.63 5.00 8.54
C ARG A 127 5.59 4.30 9.42
N ARG A 128 4.47 4.97 9.68
CA ARG A 128 3.32 4.37 10.40
C ARG A 128 2.75 3.18 9.63
N GLN A 129 2.58 3.32 8.32
CA GLN A 129 2.14 2.21 7.46
C GLN A 129 3.16 1.07 7.37
N ALA A 130 4.45 1.37 7.37
CA ALA A 130 5.48 0.33 7.49
C ALA A 130 5.36 -0.42 8.83
N GLY A 131 5.07 0.27 9.93
CA GLY A 131 4.75 -0.34 11.22
C GLY A 131 3.50 -1.22 11.17
N TRP A 132 2.44 -0.75 10.50
CA TRP A 132 1.23 -1.53 10.24
C TRP A 132 1.53 -2.82 9.48
N TRP A 133 2.31 -2.73 8.40
CA TRP A 133 2.70 -3.90 7.64
C TRP A 133 3.58 -4.85 8.45
N SER A 134 4.54 -4.31 9.22
CA SER A 134 5.41 -5.10 10.09
C SER A 134 4.63 -5.96 11.08
N SER A 135 3.51 -5.47 11.64
CA SER A 135 2.72 -6.25 12.61
C SER A 135 2.05 -7.48 11.97
N PHE A 136 1.65 -7.40 10.70
CA PHE A 136 1.15 -8.54 9.93
C PHE A 136 2.28 -9.55 9.65
N LEU A 137 3.46 -9.05 9.29
CA LEU A 137 4.62 -9.90 9.05
C LEU A 137 5.07 -10.65 10.33
N ASP A 138 4.84 -10.08 11.52
CA ASP A 138 5.10 -10.76 12.79
C ASP A 138 4.12 -11.90 13.06
N ARG A 139 2.82 -11.72 12.76
CA ARG A 139 1.81 -12.80 12.80
C ARG A 139 2.21 -13.97 11.89
N GLU A 140 2.76 -13.64 10.73
CA GLU A 140 3.22 -14.59 9.72
C GLU A 140 4.63 -15.15 9.97
N GLN A 141 5.27 -14.80 11.09
CA GLN A 141 6.63 -15.24 11.42
C GLN A 141 7.64 -15.00 10.29
N VAL A 142 7.54 -13.85 9.63
CA VAL A 142 8.57 -13.40 8.67
C VAL A 142 9.79 -12.96 9.47
N PRO A 143 11.02 -13.30 9.05
CA PRO A 143 12.22 -13.01 9.84
C PRO A 143 12.38 -11.50 10.12
N GLN A 144 12.95 -11.23 11.29
CA GLN A 144 13.59 -9.96 11.62
C GLN A 144 15.04 -10.03 11.10
N GLY A 145 15.58 -8.91 10.66
CA GLY A 145 16.91 -8.85 10.07
C GLY A 145 17.01 -9.52 8.70
N GLY A 146 18.23 -9.95 8.37
CA GLY A 146 18.55 -10.57 7.09
C GLY A 146 18.60 -9.57 5.93
N ASN A 147 18.80 -10.09 4.73
CA ASN A 147 18.87 -9.30 3.51
C ASN A 147 17.54 -9.36 2.77
N TRP A 148 16.99 -8.19 2.46
CA TRP A 148 15.70 -8.04 1.80
C TRP A 148 15.91 -7.51 0.39
N LEU A 149 15.65 -8.33 -0.63
CA LEU A 149 15.73 -7.94 -2.03
C LEU A 149 14.46 -7.20 -2.45
N LEU A 150 14.56 -5.91 -2.69
CA LEU A 150 13.45 -5.01 -2.99
C LEU A 150 13.41 -4.70 -4.49
N ILE A 151 12.64 -5.49 -5.24
CA ILE A 151 12.37 -5.31 -6.67
C ILE A 151 11.22 -4.30 -6.80
N ALA A 152 11.53 -3.03 -6.54
CA ALA A 152 10.56 -1.95 -6.48
C ALA A 152 11.19 -0.62 -6.89
N PRO A 153 10.41 0.31 -7.45
CA PRO A 153 10.90 1.66 -7.70
C PRO A 153 11.19 2.39 -6.38
N THR A 154 12.23 3.21 -6.39
CA THR A 154 12.57 4.15 -5.31
C THR A 154 12.17 5.57 -5.70
N GLY A 155 13.09 6.54 -5.67
CA GLY A 155 12.84 7.92 -6.13
C GLY A 155 11.54 8.53 -5.58
N PRO A 156 10.62 9.01 -6.45
CA PRO A 156 9.38 9.64 -6.02
C PRO A 156 8.27 8.65 -5.62
N HIS A 157 8.53 7.34 -5.61
CA HIS A 157 7.52 6.31 -5.40
C HIS A 157 7.40 5.95 -3.92
N ALA A 158 6.20 6.08 -3.36
CA ALA A 158 5.92 5.79 -1.95
C ALA A 158 6.32 4.36 -1.54
N VAL A 159 6.13 3.36 -2.41
CA VAL A 159 6.46 1.96 -2.11
C VAL A 159 7.93 1.76 -1.73
N GLY A 160 8.87 2.39 -2.44
CA GLY A 160 10.29 2.30 -2.10
C GLY A 160 10.60 2.91 -0.74
N HIS A 161 9.89 3.98 -0.36
CA HIS A 161 10.04 4.58 0.96
C HIS A 161 9.42 3.71 2.07
N VAL A 162 8.21 3.18 1.87
CA VAL A 162 7.57 2.26 2.83
C VAL A 162 8.45 1.03 3.05
N LEU A 163 9.00 0.43 1.99
CA LEU A 163 9.90 -0.73 2.12
C LEU A 163 11.20 -0.39 2.85
N ARG A 164 11.74 0.83 2.67
CA ARG A 164 12.90 1.31 3.44
C ARG A 164 12.57 1.50 4.92
N GLU A 165 11.40 2.06 5.24
CA GLU A 165 10.95 2.17 6.62
C GLU A 165 10.65 0.79 7.23
N LEU A 166 10.07 -0.14 6.46
CA LEU A 166 9.77 -1.51 6.88
C LEU A 166 11.04 -2.28 7.21
N THR A 167 12.03 -2.25 6.31
CA THR A 167 13.33 -2.90 6.55
C THR A 167 14.06 -2.28 7.73
N SER A 168 14.01 -0.95 7.90
CA SER A 168 14.55 -0.26 9.08
C SER A 168 13.89 -0.73 10.38
N LEU A 169 12.55 -0.74 10.44
CA LEU A 169 11.79 -1.22 11.61
C LEU A 169 12.10 -2.68 11.94
N ARG A 170 12.40 -3.48 10.93
CA ARG A 170 12.70 -4.91 11.08
C ARG A 170 14.20 -5.22 11.19
N SER A 171 15.05 -4.21 11.34
CA SER A 171 16.52 -4.35 11.38
C SER A 171 17.13 -5.12 10.20
N ALA A 172 16.45 -5.11 9.05
CA ALA A 172 16.84 -5.79 7.83
C ALA A 172 17.71 -4.89 6.94
N VAL A 173 18.53 -5.53 6.10
CA VAL A 173 19.39 -4.86 5.12
C VAL A 173 18.66 -4.82 3.78
N PRO A 174 18.23 -3.65 3.29
CA PRO A 174 17.59 -3.54 1.98
C PRO A 174 18.62 -3.64 0.85
N LEU A 175 18.36 -4.53 -0.10
CA LEU A 175 19.08 -4.68 -1.37
C LEU A 175 18.15 -4.20 -2.49
N HIS A 176 18.53 -3.17 -3.23
CA HIS A 176 17.69 -2.58 -4.28
C HIS A 176 18.20 -2.93 -5.67
N ILE A 177 17.28 -2.88 -6.64
CA ILE A 177 17.61 -2.76 -8.07
C ILE A 177 17.19 -1.37 -8.57
N ASP A 178 17.71 -0.96 -9.72
CA ASP A 178 17.24 0.22 -10.43
C ASP A 178 16.03 -0.14 -11.31
N LEU A 179 14.89 0.49 -11.02
CA LEU A 179 13.61 0.25 -11.68
C LEU A 179 12.90 1.59 -11.91
N ASP A 180 12.74 1.96 -13.18
CA ASP A 180 11.96 3.10 -13.66
C ASP A 180 10.65 2.62 -14.29
N PRO A 181 9.54 2.65 -13.53
CA PRO A 181 8.25 2.17 -14.02
C PRO A 181 7.56 3.17 -14.94
N ARG A 182 7.98 4.44 -14.94
CA ARG A 182 7.44 5.45 -15.87
C ARG A 182 7.98 5.21 -17.26
N TRP A 183 9.25 4.82 -17.35
CA TRP A 183 9.86 4.42 -18.61
C TRP A 183 9.21 3.18 -19.21
N VAL A 184 8.99 2.12 -18.41
CA VAL A 184 8.29 0.90 -18.87
C VAL A 184 6.91 1.23 -19.43
N LYS A 185 6.14 2.05 -18.71
CA LYS A 185 4.82 2.50 -19.17
C LYS A 185 4.87 3.30 -20.46
N GLU A 186 5.83 4.20 -20.60
CA GLU A 186 5.99 4.99 -21.83
C GLU A 186 6.32 4.09 -23.02
N LEU A 187 7.18 3.08 -22.83
CA LEU A 187 7.50 2.10 -23.87
C LEU A 187 6.25 1.30 -24.28
N MET A 188 5.47 0.81 -23.32
CA MET A 188 4.23 0.08 -23.61
C MET A 188 3.22 0.96 -24.35
N ARG A 189 2.96 2.16 -23.84
CA ARG A 189 2.00 3.12 -24.42
C ARG A 189 2.37 3.54 -25.85
N THR A 190 3.66 3.54 -26.17
CA THR A 190 4.17 3.86 -27.51
C THR A 190 4.35 2.62 -28.41
N GLY A 191 3.92 1.44 -27.96
CA GLY A 191 4.00 0.18 -28.71
C GLY A 191 5.43 -0.35 -28.89
N ARG A 192 6.39 0.14 -28.10
CA ARG A 192 7.82 -0.24 -28.17
C ARG A 192 8.10 -1.52 -27.38
N ASN A 193 7.32 -2.57 -27.66
CA ASN A 193 7.29 -3.81 -26.89
C ASN A 193 8.65 -4.52 -26.79
N LYS A 194 9.47 -4.46 -27.85
CA LYS A 194 10.84 -5.04 -27.82
C LYS A 194 11.74 -4.35 -26.80
N GLU A 195 11.59 -3.04 -26.64
CA GLU A 195 12.38 -2.27 -25.69
C GLU A 195 11.89 -2.47 -24.26
N ALA A 196 10.57 -2.61 -24.08
CA ALA A 196 9.99 -2.98 -22.80
C ALA A 196 10.50 -4.37 -22.36
N GLN A 197 10.57 -5.32 -23.30
CA GLN A 197 11.13 -6.65 -23.06
C GLN A 197 12.61 -6.60 -22.67
N HIS A 198 13.45 -5.84 -23.40
CA HIS A 198 14.86 -5.66 -23.02
C HIS A 198 15.00 -5.01 -21.64
N TYR A 199 14.10 -4.10 -21.27
CA TYR A 199 14.11 -3.49 -19.94
C TYR A 199 13.76 -4.50 -18.85
N ILE A 200 12.75 -5.36 -19.07
CA ILE A 200 12.42 -6.46 -18.15
C ILE A 200 13.61 -7.42 -18.00
N GLU A 201 14.27 -7.79 -19.10
CA GLU A 201 15.49 -8.62 -19.06
C GLU A 201 16.61 -7.96 -18.24
N HIS A 202 16.74 -6.64 -18.32
CA HIS A 202 17.68 -5.89 -17.50
C HIS A 202 17.31 -5.93 -16.00
N LEU A 203 16.03 -5.78 -15.63
CA LEU A 203 15.57 -5.93 -14.24
C LEU A 203 15.82 -7.34 -13.70
N VAL A 204 15.56 -8.36 -14.52
CA VAL A 204 15.86 -9.76 -14.20
C VAL A 204 17.36 -9.95 -14.00
N SER A 205 18.21 -9.38 -14.86
CA SER A 205 19.67 -9.48 -14.71
C SER A 205 20.16 -8.92 -13.37
N GLN A 206 19.72 -7.72 -12.99
CA GLN A 206 20.06 -7.12 -11.69
C GLN A 206 19.60 -8.00 -10.52
N THR A 207 18.39 -8.54 -10.62
CA THR A 207 17.80 -9.45 -9.62
C THR A 207 18.63 -10.73 -9.48
N MET A 208 19.03 -11.32 -10.61
CA MET A 208 19.82 -12.55 -10.64
C MET A 208 21.23 -12.37 -10.08
N ASP A 209 21.84 -11.20 -10.29
CA ASP A 209 23.13 -10.86 -9.69
C ASP A 209 23.05 -10.87 -8.16
N LEU A 210 22.00 -10.27 -7.59
CA LEU A 210 21.78 -10.24 -6.14
C LEU A 210 21.43 -11.64 -5.59
N LEU A 211 20.53 -12.38 -6.24
CA LEU A 211 20.18 -13.76 -5.85
C LEU A 211 21.37 -14.73 -5.94
N THR A 212 22.35 -14.46 -6.81
CA THR A 212 23.53 -15.31 -6.99
C THR A 212 24.64 -14.96 -6.00
N THR A 213 24.83 -13.67 -5.71
CA THR A 213 25.98 -13.18 -4.94
C THR A 213 25.69 -12.95 -3.46
N GLN A 214 24.43 -12.73 -3.10
CA GLN A 214 23.99 -12.46 -1.74
C GLN A 214 23.12 -13.62 -1.21
N THR A 215 23.06 -13.74 0.12
CA THR A 215 21.96 -14.47 0.75
C THR A 215 20.76 -13.53 0.78
N VAL A 216 19.58 -13.98 0.35
CA VAL A 216 18.35 -13.19 0.35
C VAL A 216 17.31 -13.94 1.18
N ASP A 217 16.82 -13.31 2.25
CA ASP A 217 15.87 -13.91 3.20
C ASP A 217 14.42 -13.53 2.84
N VAL A 218 14.22 -12.30 2.40
CA VAL A 218 12.91 -11.79 1.97
C VAL A 218 13.07 -11.12 0.62
N MET A 219 12.10 -11.32 -0.26
CA MET A 219 12.04 -10.63 -1.55
C MET A 219 10.74 -9.86 -1.64
N PHE A 220 10.77 -8.60 -2.06
CA PHE A 220 9.59 -7.88 -2.53
C PHE A 220 9.62 -7.84 -4.05
N CYS A 221 8.49 -8.15 -4.70
CA CYS A 221 8.35 -8.10 -6.16
C CYS A 221 6.91 -7.81 -6.56
N THR A 222 6.69 -7.32 -7.76
CA THR A 222 5.35 -7.18 -8.34
C THR A 222 4.91 -8.49 -9.01
N PRO A 223 3.60 -8.79 -9.09
CA PRO A 223 3.12 -10.01 -9.75
C PRO A 223 3.68 -10.22 -11.18
N PRO A 224 3.70 -9.21 -12.09
CA PRO A 224 4.22 -9.43 -13.43
C PRO A 224 5.70 -9.81 -13.47
N LEU A 225 6.55 -9.16 -12.68
CA LEU A 225 7.98 -9.54 -12.62
C LEU A 225 8.18 -10.87 -11.90
N LEU A 226 7.37 -11.20 -10.90
CA LEU A 226 7.42 -12.49 -10.23
C LEU A 226 7.07 -13.64 -11.19
N GLU A 227 6.10 -13.45 -12.07
CA GLU A 227 5.77 -14.41 -13.14
C GLU A 227 6.94 -14.58 -14.13
N VAL A 228 7.59 -13.49 -14.54
CA VAL A 228 8.79 -13.56 -15.39
C VAL A 228 9.91 -14.35 -14.69
N LEU A 229 10.15 -14.10 -13.41
CA LEU A 229 11.13 -14.86 -12.63
C LEU A 229 10.73 -16.34 -12.48
N ALA A 230 9.44 -16.63 -12.31
CA ALA A 230 8.90 -17.99 -12.21
C ALA A 230 9.13 -18.81 -13.49
N GLN A 231 9.27 -18.17 -14.65
CA GLN A 231 9.59 -18.84 -15.92
C GLN A 231 11.08 -19.20 -16.06
N SER A 232 11.95 -18.69 -15.19
CA SER A 232 13.40 -18.99 -15.20
C SER A 232 13.73 -20.11 -14.21
N PRO A 233 14.10 -21.33 -14.67
CA PRO A 233 14.43 -22.43 -13.77
C PRO A 233 15.55 -22.09 -12.78
N ARG A 234 16.51 -21.25 -13.22
CA ARG A 234 17.60 -20.79 -12.37
C ARG A 234 17.11 -19.81 -11.31
N ALA A 235 16.24 -18.86 -11.64
CA ALA A 235 15.67 -17.95 -10.63
C ALA A 235 14.84 -18.73 -9.60
N VAL A 236 13.98 -19.64 -10.06
CA VAL A 236 13.18 -20.52 -9.21
C VAL A 236 14.05 -21.34 -8.25
N GLU A 237 15.15 -21.92 -8.75
CA GLU A 237 16.11 -22.66 -7.92
C GLU A 237 16.75 -21.76 -6.84
N LEU A 238 17.23 -20.56 -7.21
CA LEU A 238 17.86 -19.61 -6.29
C LEU A 238 16.89 -19.16 -5.18
N ILE A 239 15.68 -18.79 -5.57
CA ILE A 239 14.63 -18.32 -4.65
C ILE A 239 14.26 -19.43 -3.67
N ASN A 240 13.92 -20.62 -4.15
CA ASN A 240 13.56 -21.78 -3.32
C ASN A 240 14.68 -22.29 -2.40
N ARG A 241 15.92 -21.87 -2.65
CA ARG A 241 17.08 -22.26 -1.84
C ARG A 241 17.29 -21.36 -0.63
N SER A 242 16.92 -20.08 -0.69
CA SER A 242 17.30 -19.10 0.33
C SER A 242 16.19 -18.16 0.80
N VAL A 243 15.21 -17.86 -0.05
CA VAL A 243 14.16 -16.91 0.28
C VAL A 243 13.13 -17.58 1.20
N HIS A 244 12.92 -16.99 2.38
CA HIS A 244 11.88 -17.41 3.32
C HIS A 244 10.50 -16.84 2.93
N THR A 245 10.45 -15.60 2.45
CA THR A 245 9.18 -14.93 2.11
C THR A 245 9.30 -14.08 0.86
N ILE A 246 8.30 -14.18 -0.01
CA ILE A 246 8.05 -13.24 -1.10
C ILE A 246 6.87 -12.37 -0.69
N LEU A 247 7.12 -11.07 -0.59
CA LEU A 247 6.13 -10.02 -0.48
C LEU A 247 5.74 -9.57 -1.89
N TRP A 248 4.45 -9.47 -2.19
CA TRP A 248 3.98 -8.97 -3.48
C TRP A 248 2.99 -7.81 -3.33
N SER A 249 3.12 -6.82 -4.20
CA SER A 249 2.22 -5.66 -4.27
C SER A 249 2.42 -4.91 -5.60
N GLY A 250 1.65 -3.85 -5.82
CA GLY A 250 1.78 -2.96 -6.99
C GLY A 250 1.03 -3.38 -8.25
N ALA A 251 0.53 -4.62 -8.31
CA ALA A 251 -0.45 -5.10 -9.28
C ALA A 251 -1.33 -6.20 -8.65
N SER A 252 -2.44 -6.51 -9.30
CA SER A 252 -3.30 -7.62 -8.89
C SER A 252 -2.66 -8.98 -9.20
N MET A 253 -3.08 -10.01 -8.47
CA MET A 253 -2.74 -11.41 -8.75
C MET A 253 -4.00 -12.24 -8.51
N ASP A 254 -4.47 -12.91 -9.55
CA ASP A 254 -5.62 -13.79 -9.43
C ASP A 254 -5.29 -15.03 -8.58
N ARG A 255 -6.33 -15.74 -8.17
CA ARG A 255 -6.20 -16.89 -7.29
C ARG A 255 -5.44 -18.04 -7.94
N ASP A 256 -5.72 -18.36 -9.20
CA ASP A 256 -5.10 -19.52 -9.86
C ASP A 256 -3.59 -19.31 -9.99
N THR A 257 -3.18 -18.10 -10.44
CA THR A 257 -1.77 -17.71 -10.49
C THR A 257 -1.13 -17.80 -9.10
N ARG A 258 -1.80 -17.28 -8.07
CA ARG A 258 -1.30 -17.32 -6.69
C ARG A 258 -1.13 -18.75 -6.17
N ASP A 259 -2.07 -19.63 -6.46
CA ASP A 259 -2.04 -21.03 -6.01
C ASP A 259 -0.92 -21.82 -6.71
N ILE A 260 -0.72 -21.63 -8.03
CA ILE A 260 0.41 -22.18 -8.78
C ILE A 260 1.75 -21.70 -8.18
N LEU A 261 1.88 -20.40 -7.92
CA LEU A 261 3.10 -19.84 -7.34
C LEU A 261 3.38 -20.39 -5.94
N ARG A 262 2.35 -20.55 -5.11
CA ARG A 262 2.46 -21.08 -3.74
C ARG A 262 2.80 -22.56 -3.69
N HIS A 263 2.18 -23.38 -4.54
CA HIS A 263 2.22 -24.83 -4.40
C HIS A 263 3.19 -25.51 -5.37
N ASP A 264 3.34 -24.98 -6.59
CA ASP A 264 4.12 -25.63 -7.64
C ASP A 264 5.48 -24.96 -7.84
N VAL A 265 5.52 -23.62 -7.88
CA VAL A 265 6.75 -22.88 -8.19
C VAL A 265 7.60 -22.62 -6.95
N PHE A 266 7.00 -22.13 -5.86
CA PHE A 266 7.70 -21.75 -4.63
C PHE A 266 7.19 -22.49 -3.38
N PRO A 267 7.14 -23.84 -3.37
CA PRO A 267 6.48 -24.64 -2.32
C PRO A 267 7.06 -24.49 -0.91
N ARG A 268 8.24 -23.88 -0.77
CA ARG A 268 8.91 -23.66 0.52
C ARG A 268 8.97 -22.19 0.94
N VAL A 269 8.41 -21.30 0.13
CA VAL A 269 8.49 -19.85 0.32
C VAL A 269 7.11 -19.33 0.69
N LYS A 270 7.01 -18.54 1.75
CA LYS A 270 5.74 -17.87 2.08
C LYS A 270 5.47 -16.80 1.03
N LEU A 271 4.31 -16.83 0.38
CA LEU A 271 3.86 -15.79 -0.55
C LEU A 271 2.79 -14.92 0.13
N ARG A 272 3.09 -13.64 0.35
CA ARG A 272 2.24 -12.69 1.09
C ARG A 272 2.04 -11.40 0.34
N GLY A 273 0.78 -11.01 0.19
CA GLY A 273 0.38 -9.82 -0.57
C GLY A 273 0.28 -8.57 0.29
N ALA A 274 0.25 -7.44 -0.40
CA ALA A 274 -0.29 -6.20 0.11
C ALA A 274 -0.99 -5.46 -1.02
N TYR A 275 -2.15 -4.88 -0.75
CA TYR A 275 -2.87 -4.02 -1.66
C TYR A 275 -2.67 -2.55 -1.29
N GLY A 276 -2.54 -1.71 -2.30
CA GLY A 276 -2.59 -0.27 -2.13
C GLY A 276 -1.69 0.48 -3.09
N ASN A 277 -1.73 1.80 -2.97
CA ASN A 277 -0.99 2.71 -3.82
C ASN A 277 -0.57 3.96 -3.04
N THR A 278 0.06 4.91 -3.72
CA THR A 278 0.53 6.16 -3.09
C THR A 278 -0.58 6.90 -2.33
N ILE A 279 -1.83 6.87 -2.80
CA ILE A 279 -2.97 7.54 -2.16
C ILE A 279 -3.56 6.68 -1.05
N THR A 280 -3.81 5.39 -1.31
CA THR A 280 -4.54 4.52 -0.38
C THR A 280 -3.69 3.88 0.71
N GLY A 281 -2.38 4.11 0.66
CA GLY A 281 -1.44 3.51 1.59
C GLY A 281 -1.25 2.01 1.34
N VAL A 282 -0.96 1.24 2.39
CA VAL A 282 -0.67 -0.19 2.36
C VAL A 282 -1.68 -0.94 3.21
N SER A 283 -2.28 -1.96 2.60
CA SER A 283 -3.22 -2.91 3.19
C SER A 283 -2.62 -4.31 3.09
N PRO A 284 -1.93 -4.82 4.13
CA PRO A 284 -1.32 -6.15 4.11
C PRO A 284 -2.36 -7.26 4.00
N GLU A 285 -1.98 -8.38 3.37
CA GLU A 285 -2.78 -9.61 3.35
C GLU A 285 -2.95 -10.14 4.79
N TYR A 286 -4.19 -10.27 5.22
CA TYR A 286 -4.56 -10.95 6.45
C TYR A 286 -4.61 -12.44 6.19
N VAL A 287 -3.77 -13.19 6.90
CA VAL A 287 -3.81 -14.64 6.93
C VAL A 287 -4.40 -15.05 8.27
N PRO A 288 -5.54 -15.78 8.28
CA PRO A 288 -6.10 -16.31 9.51
C PRO A 288 -5.10 -17.23 10.20
N THR A 289 -5.00 -17.12 11.52
CA THR A 289 -4.29 -18.11 12.34
C THR A 289 -5.28 -19.17 12.85
N ALA A 290 -4.78 -20.26 13.41
CA ALA A 290 -5.63 -21.26 14.08
C ALA A 290 -6.48 -20.65 15.22
N ALA A 291 -6.02 -19.56 15.84
CA ALA A 291 -6.77 -18.84 16.87
C ALA A 291 -7.92 -17.98 16.30
N ASP A 292 -7.86 -17.65 15.01
CA ASP A 292 -8.86 -16.85 14.31
C ASP A 292 -9.93 -17.71 13.63
N ALA A 293 -9.75 -19.04 13.62
CA ALA A 293 -10.63 -19.96 12.92
C ALA A 293 -12.05 -19.93 13.52
N PRO A 294 -13.09 -19.68 12.70
CA PRO A 294 -14.46 -19.75 13.17
C PRO A 294 -14.78 -21.18 13.64
N ALA A 295 -15.61 -21.29 14.67
CA ALA A 295 -15.97 -22.56 15.29
C ALA A 295 -16.69 -23.53 14.34
N ASP A 296 -17.24 -23.01 13.23
CA ASP A 296 -17.94 -23.77 12.19
C ASP A 296 -17.02 -24.38 11.12
N GLY A 297 -15.70 -24.15 11.19
CA GLY A 297 -14.72 -24.72 10.28
C GLY A 297 -14.76 -24.14 8.87
N SER A 298 -15.47 -23.03 8.63
CA SER A 298 -15.37 -22.24 7.40
C SER A 298 -14.01 -21.54 7.33
N TYR A 299 -12.97 -22.32 7.06
CA TYR A 299 -11.59 -21.81 7.00
C TYR A 299 -11.20 -21.46 5.56
N ASP A 300 -10.46 -20.35 5.42
CA ASP A 300 -9.70 -19.90 4.25
C ASP A 300 -10.22 -20.45 2.92
N ASP A 301 -11.16 -19.74 2.32
CA ASP A 301 -11.64 -20.07 0.98
C ASP A 301 -10.58 -19.85 -0.10
N GLY A 302 -9.35 -19.48 0.26
CA GLY A 302 -8.21 -19.22 -0.60
C GLY A 302 -8.12 -17.77 -1.07
N SER A 303 -9.03 -16.88 -0.66
CA SER A 303 -9.04 -15.46 -1.07
C SER A 303 -7.92 -14.67 -0.39
N ALA A 304 -7.33 -13.71 -1.11
CA ALA A 304 -6.41 -12.75 -0.50
C ALA A 304 -7.21 -11.59 0.07
N VAL A 305 -7.32 -11.55 1.40
CA VAL A 305 -8.02 -10.49 2.14
C VAL A 305 -7.01 -9.44 2.58
N PHE A 306 -7.23 -8.18 2.24
CA PHE A 306 -6.34 -7.06 2.56
C PHE A 306 -6.98 -6.13 3.57
N VAL A 307 -6.24 -5.81 4.64
CA VAL A 307 -6.75 -4.99 5.74
C VAL A 307 -6.11 -3.61 5.72
N PRO A 308 -6.89 -2.54 5.54
CA PRO A 308 -6.35 -1.19 5.47
C PRO A 308 -5.79 -0.74 6.82
N CYS A 309 -4.86 0.19 6.79
CA CYS A 309 -4.37 0.88 7.98
C CYS A 309 -5.45 1.87 8.50
N TYR A 310 -6.50 1.30 9.09
CA TYR A 310 -7.83 1.90 9.28
C TYR A 310 -7.88 3.19 10.11
N THR A 311 -6.85 3.47 10.90
CA THR A 311 -6.71 4.74 11.64
C THR A 311 -6.32 5.95 10.77
N GLY A 312 -6.20 5.74 9.45
CA GLY A 312 -6.03 6.82 8.48
C GLY A 312 -6.49 6.48 7.05
N PHE A 313 -6.80 5.22 6.75
CA PHE A 313 -7.25 4.79 5.43
C PHE A 313 -8.48 3.91 5.56
N LEU A 314 -9.59 4.35 4.99
CA LEU A 314 -10.84 3.58 4.95
C LEU A 314 -11.18 3.22 3.51
N MET A 315 -11.78 2.05 3.31
CA MET A 315 -12.21 1.58 1.99
C MET A 315 -13.68 1.16 2.05
N GLU A 316 -14.45 1.64 1.10
CA GLU A 316 -15.79 1.16 0.80
C GLU A 316 -15.79 0.50 -0.57
N ILE A 317 -16.71 -0.43 -0.80
CA ILE A 317 -16.91 -1.04 -2.11
C ILE A 317 -18.26 -0.56 -2.64
N VAL A 318 -18.27 0.14 -3.76
CA VAL A 318 -19.48 0.79 -4.31
C VAL A 318 -19.85 0.20 -5.67
N ASP A 319 -21.15 0.25 -6.00
CA ASP A 319 -21.62 -0.14 -7.33
C ASP A 319 -21.27 0.96 -8.36
N PRO A 320 -20.51 0.65 -9.43
CA PRO A 320 -20.19 1.63 -10.47
C PRO A 320 -21.41 2.24 -11.18
N ALA A 321 -22.54 1.52 -11.22
CA ALA A 321 -23.74 1.89 -11.96
C ALA A 321 -24.85 2.48 -11.07
N ALA A 322 -24.94 2.07 -9.80
CA ALA A 322 -26.06 2.43 -8.92
C ALA A 322 -25.83 3.67 -8.02
N GLY A 323 -24.65 4.30 -8.09
CA GLY A 323 -24.33 5.49 -7.29
C GLY A 323 -23.86 5.16 -5.86
N ARG A 324 -23.78 6.20 -5.01
CA ARG A 324 -23.08 6.14 -3.71
C ARG A 324 -23.81 5.24 -2.70
N GLY A 325 -23.07 4.29 -2.14
CA GLY A 325 -23.49 3.38 -1.08
C GLY A 325 -22.68 2.08 -1.13
N ALA A 326 -22.24 1.59 0.02
CA ALA A 326 -21.46 0.36 0.07
C ALA A 326 -22.33 -0.85 -0.34
N VAL A 327 -21.84 -1.69 -1.24
CA VAL A 327 -22.47 -2.96 -1.62
C VAL A 327 -22.52 -3.91 -0.41
N PRO A 328 -23.40 -4.93 -0.37
CA PRO A 328 -23.42 -5.90 0.73
C PRO A 328 -22.09 -6.65 0.90
N TYR A 329 -21.84 -7.19 2.10
CA TYR A 329 -20.69 -8.08 2.32
C TYR A 329 -20.73 -9.29 1.39
N GLY A 330 -19.58 -9.66 0.83
CA GLY A 330 -19.43 -10.70 -0.18
C GLY A 330 -19.76 -10.25 -1.61
N ALA A 331 -20.32 -9.04 -1.81
CA ALA A 331 -20.54 -8.50 -3.14
C ALA A 331 -19.28 -7.80 -3.68
N ARG A 332 -19.18 -7.78 -5.02
CA ARG A 332 -18.08 -7.14 -5.76
C ARG A 332 -18.50 -5.78 -6.27
N GLY A 333 -17.60 -4.81 -6.21
CA GLY A 333 -17.80 -3.45 -6.72
C GLY A 333 -16.47 -2.71 -6.86
N ARG A 334 -16.53 -1.41 -7.15
CA ARG A 334 -15.35 -0.55 -7.29
C ARG A 334 -14.90 -0.02 -5.94
N VAL A 335 -13.59 0.03 -5.73
CA VAL A 335 -13.02 0.53 -4.48
C VAL A 335 -13.18 2.06 -4.40
N LEU A 336 -13.81 2.54 -3.34
CA LEU A 336 -13.87 3.95 -2.94
C LEU A 336 -13.00 4.12 -1.70
N ALA A 337 -11.88 4.82 -1.84
CA ALA A 337 -10.91 5.00 -0.77
C ALA A 337 -11.00 6.40 -0.15
N HIS A 338 -10.79 6.46 1.16
CA HIS A 338 -10.72 7.70 1.94
C HIS A 338 -9.40 7.74 2.68
N THR A 339 -8.58 8.75 2.37
CA THR A 339 -7.35 9.05 3.12
C THR A 339 -7.64 10.16 4.11
N LEU A 340 -7.60 9.82 5.40
CA LEU A 340 -7.94 10.66 6.54
C LEU A 340 -6.76 10.65 7.52
N THR A 341 -5.61 11.20 7.13
CA THR A 341 -4.41 11.25 7.99
C THR A 341 -4.17 12.68 8.46
N ARG A 342 -3.25 12.90 9.40
CA ARG A 342 -2.86 14.28 9.77
C ARG A 342 -2.19 15.02 8.62
N GLU A 343 -1.61 14.30 7.68
CA GLU A 343 -0.77 14.84 6.62
C GLU A 343 -1.58 15.07 5.35
N THR A 344 -2.57 14.21 5.08
CA THR A 344 -3.32 14.19 3.84
C THR A 344 -4.81 13.91 4.11
N LEU A 345 -5.67 14.74 3.52
CA LEU A 345 -7.11 14.50 3.41
C LEU A 345 -7.47 14.36 1.93
N LEU A 346 -7.89 13.15 1.53
CA LEU A 346 -8.37 12.83 0.19
C LEU A 346 -9.59 11.88 0.33
N PRO A 347 -10.79 12.43 0.53
CA PRO A 347 -12.02 11.65 0.60
C PRO A 347 -12.52 11.29 -0.81
N ASN A 348 -13.35 10.25 -0.88
CA ASN A 348 -14.07 9.84 -2.07
C ASN A 348 -13.20 9.55 -3.31
N ASN A 349 -11.97 9.07 -3.10
CA ASN A 349 -11.10 8.71 -4.21
C ASN A 349 -11.54 7.38 -4.82
N LEU A 350 -12.11 7.46 -6.03
CA LEU A 350 -12.63 6.30 -6.72
C LEU A 350 -11.49 5.58 -7.47
N GLU A 351 -11.01 4.49 -6.88
CA GLU A 351 -9.86 3.74 -7.37
C GLU A 351 -10.15 3.01 -8.69
N ARG A 352 -9.10 2.52 -9.36
CA ARG A 352 -9.23 1.79 -10.63
C ARG A 352 -9.21 0.29 -10.41
N ASP A 353 -9.81 -0.12 -9.30
CA ASP A 353 -9.78 -1.48 -8.80
C ASP A 353 -11.19 -1.92 -8.44
N LEU A 354 -11.52 -3.14 -8.83
CA LEU A 354 -12.64 -3.91 -8.31
C LEU A 354 -12.17 -4.74 -7.13
N ALA A 355 -13.01 -4.87 -6.11
CA ALA A 355 -12.77 -5.79 -5.01
C ALA A 355 -14.09 -6.33 -4.44
N THR A 356 -13.99 -7.44 -3.73
CA THR A 356 -15.05 -8.00 -2.91
C THR A 356 -15.06 -7.33 -1.54
N ARG A 357 -16.23 -6.89 -1.07
CA ARG A 357 -16.37 -6.29 0.27
C ARG A 357 -16.30 -7.37 1.34
N VAL A 358 -15.33 -7.27 2.25
CA VAL A 358 -15.15 -8.22 3.35
C VAL A 358 -15.47 -7.54 4.68
N ALA A 359 -16.22 -8.23 5.53
CA ALA A 359 -16.52 -7.75 6.87
C ALA A 359 -15.24 -7.60 7.71
N PRO A 360 -15.26 -6.78 8.77
CA PRO A 360 -14.14 -6.64 9.70
C PRO A 360 -13.60 -8.01 10.16
N VAL A 361 -12.28 -8.19 10.06
CA VAL A 361 -11.60 -9.43 10.47
C VAL A 361 -11.14 -9.34 11.94
N PRO A 362 -10.84 -10.46 12.63
CA PRO A 362 -10.49 -10.44 14.05
C PRO A 362 -9.40 -9.42 14.41
N GLY A 363 -9.71 -8.50 15.34
CA GLY A 363 -8.78 -7.45 15.77
C GLY A 363 -8.71 -6.22 14.86
N HIS A 364 -9.42 -6.23 13.73
CA HIS A 364 -9.39 -5.18 12.71
C HIS A 364 -10.81 -4.68 12.41
N PRO A 365 -11.22 -3.54 12.96
CA PRO A 365 -12.62 -3.06 13.02
C PRO A 365 -13.17 -2.45 11.73
N ALA A 366 -12.32 -2.17 10.73
CA ALA A 366 -12.74 -1.63 9.45
C ALA A 366 -12.98 -2.74 8.43
N ASP A 367 -13.81 -2.45 7.43
CA ASP A 367 -14.02 -3.34 6.29
C ASP A 367 -12.68 -3.65 5.61
N ALA A 368 -12.51 -4.92 5.26
CA ALA A 368 -11.40 -5.40 4.46
C ALA A 368 -11.84 -5.58 2.99
N VAL A 369 -10.88 -5.80 2.10
CA VAL A 369 -11.14 -6.01 0.68
C VAL A 369 -10.48 -7.29 0.21
N ALA A 370 -11.13 -8.03 -0.69
CA ALA A 370 -10.56 -9.26 -1.25
C ALA A 370 -10.65 -9.29 -2.78
N ASP A 371 -9.86 -10.19 -3.38
CA ASP A 371 -9.86 -10.49 -4.82
C ASP A 371 -9.76 -9.24 -5.68
N VAL A 372 -8.82 -8.36 -5.31
CA VAL A 372 -8.56 -7.12 -6.03
C VAL A 372 -8.21 -7.45 -7.48
N ALA A 373 -8.85 -6.75 -8.41
CA ALA A 373 -8.54 -6.83 -9.84
C ALA A 373 -8.73 -5.46 -10.49
N PRO A 374 -8.06 -5.18 -11.62
CA PRO A 374 -8.20 -3.90 -12.29
C PRO A 374 -9.63 -3.66 -12.79
N TYR A 375 -10.04 -2.41 -12.70
CA TYR A 375 -11.27 -1.88 -13.28
C TYR A 375 -10.95 -1.09 -14.56
N ALA A 376 -11.52 -1.51 -15.68
CA ALA A 376 -11.60 -0.69 -16.89
C ALA A 376 -12.99 -0.08 -17.04
N GLU A 377 -13.04 1.21 -17.35
CA GLU A 377 -14.20 1.78 -18.03
C GLU A 377 -14.21 1.28 -19.48
N ALA A 378 -15.39 1.17 -20.11
CA ALA A 378 -15.59 0.45 -21.37
C ALA A 378 -14.71 0.89 -22.57
N GLU A 379 -14.01 2.04 -22.49
CA GLU A 379 -13.10 2.56 -23.52
C GLU A 379 -11.66 2.80 -23.03
N GLY A 380 -11.28 2.34 -21.83
CA GLY A 380 -9.96 2.58 -21.24
C GLY A 380 -8.99 1.39 -21.36
N GLU A 381 -7.75 1.65 -21.78
CA GLU A 381 -6.66 0.66 -21.71
C GLU A 381 -6.24 0.44 -20.25
N ILE A 382 -6.26 -0.83 -19.79
CA ILE A 382 -5.77 -1.21 -18.46
C ILE A 382 -4.24 -1.25 -18.52
N ILE A 383 -3.61 -0.30 -17.84
CA ILE A 383 -2.18 -0.37 -17.52
C ILE A 383 -2.08 -0.48 -16.00
N GLU A 384 -2.13 -1.71 -15.49
CA GLU A 384 -1.73 -1.99 -14.12
C GLU A 384 -0.24 -1.71 -13.96
N GLY A 385 0.22 -1.61 -12.70
CA GLY A 385 1.61 -1.39 -12.38
C GLY A 385 2.54 -2.45 -12.95
N VAL A 386 2.92 -2.29 -14.22
CA VAL A 386 4.07 -2.95 -14.86
C VAL A 386 5.31 -2.34 -14.25
N TYR A 387 5.50 -2.67 -12.98
CA TYR A 387 6.69 -2.48 -12.19
C TYR A 387 7.52 -3.73 -12.41
#